data_AF-A0AB40ASB1-F1
#
_entry.id   AF-A0AB40ASB1-F1
#
_cell.length_a   1.000
_cell.length_b   1.000
_cell.length_c   1.000
_cell.angle_alpha   90.00
_cell.angle_beta   90.00
_cell.angle_gamma   90.00
#
_symmetry.space_group_name_H-M   'P 1'
#
loop_
_entity.id
_entity.type
_entity.pdbx_description
1 polymer ?
#
loop_
_entity_poly.entity_id
_entity_poly.type
_entity_poly.pdbx_seq_one_letter_code
_entity_poly.pdbx_strand_id
1 'polypeptide(L)'
;MSCNGCRVLRKGCSEECALRASIDWIYGAEEQGNATLFVAKFFGRTGLMTFITATDHSHRPDLFRSLLYEACGRTVNPVSGAVGLLLTGNWDLCEAAVETVLRGGAPKPISSDLDLSSLGGSLEKSGTMSSEIDGGGDRRIPPRLLNLFV
;
A
#
# COMPACT_ATOMS: atom_id res chain seq x y z
N MET A 1 -20.70 14.25 15.57
CA MET A 1 -19.62 13.48 16.26
C MET A 1 -18.34 13.53 15.42
N SER A 2 -17.13 13.62 16.01
CA SER A 2 -15.87 13.67 15.25
C SER A 2 -15.55 12.34 14.55
N CYS A 3 -14.97 12.38 13.35
CA CYS A 3 -14.54 11.15 12.65
C CYS A 3 -13.31 10.53 13.33
N ASN A 4 -13.10 9.23 13.11
CA ASN A 4 -11.98 8.47 13.68
C ASN A 4 -10.62 9.11 13.37
N GLY A 5 -10.41 9.54 12.12
CA GLY A 5 -9.18 10.21 11.69
C GLY A 5 -8.92 11.53 12.41
N CYS A 6 -9.92 12.41 12.54
CA CYS A 6 -9.74 13.67 13.26
C CYS A 6 -9.46 13.46 14.75
N ARG A 7 -10.06 12.43 15.37
CA ARG A 7 -9.83 12.10 16.77
C ARG A 7 -8.38 11.67 17.00
N VAL A 8 -7.84 10.74 16.22
CA VAL A 8 -6.45 10.28 16.40
C VAL A 8 -5.43 11.38 16.09
N LEU A 9 -5.75 12.28 15.16
CA LEU A 9 -4.92 13.45 14.88
C LEU A 9 -5.14 14.60 15.87
N ARG A 10 -6.07 14.52 16.84
CA ARG A 10 -6.43 15.66 17.71
C ARG A 10 -6.72 16.93 16.88
N LYS A 11 -7.52 16.79 15.82
CA LYS A 11 -7.97 17.86 14.92
C LYS A 11 -9.45 18.15 15.14
N GLY A 12 -9.87 19.42 15.07
CA GLY A 12 -11.28 19.77 14.99
C GLY A 12 -11.96 19.12 13.78
N CYS A 13 -13.19 18.63 13.96
CA CYS A 13 -13.97 17.94 12.93
C CYS A 13 -15.27 18.71 12.70
N SER A 14 -15.57 19.00 11.43
CA SER A 14 -16.82 19.63 10.97
C SER A 14 -17.71 18.60 10.26
N GLU A 15 -18.90 19.02 9.86
CA GLU A 15 -19.80 18.20 9.02
C GLU A 15 -19.16 17.89 7.66
N GLU A 16 -18.59 18.91 6.99
CA GLU A 16 -17.86 18.77 5.72
C GLU A 16 -16.38 18.36 5.92
N CYS A 17 -16.12 17.46 6.86
CA CYS A 17 -14.74 17.06 7.16
C CYS A 17 -14.12 16.25 6.01
N ALA A 18 -13.13 16.83 5.32
CA ALA A 18 -12.42 16.16 4.23
C ALA A 18 -11.83 14.79 4.62
N LEU A 19 -11.28 14.67 5.84
CA LEU A 19 -10.72 13.42 6.35
C LEU A 19 -11.78 12.35 6.63
N ARG A 20 -13.03 12.74 6.93
CA ARG A 20 -14.14 11.77 7.10
C ARG A 20 -14.42 11.08 5.78
N ALA A 21 -14.61 11.86 4.72
CA ALA A 21 -14.84 11.32 3.37
C ALA A 21 -13.68 10.43 2.90
N SER A 22 -12.43 10.80 3.23
CA SER A 22 -11.23 10.02 2.86
C SER A 22 -11.16 8.60 3.45
N ILE A 23 -11.79 8.34 4.59
CA ILE A 23 -11.61 7.08 5.34
C ILE A 23 -12.89 6.27 5.50
N ASP A 24 -14.02 6.74 4.96
CA ASP A 24 -15.33 6.11 5.15
C ASP A 24 -15.44 4.70 4.55
N TRP A 25 -14.59 4.41 3.57
CA TRP A 25 -14.48 3.09 2.95
C TRP A 25 -13.81 2.03 3.84
N ILE A 26 -13.09 2.45 4.89
CA ILE A 26 -12.44 1.54 5.84
C ILE A 26 -13.48 1.14 6.89
N TYR A 27 -13.80 -0.14 6.95
CA TYR A 27 -14.70 -0.69 7.96
C TYR A 27 -14.00 -0.75 9.31
N GLY A 28 -14.68 -0.20 10.33
CA GLY A 28 -14.21 -0.25 11.72
C GLY A 28 -13.54 1.05 12.18
N ALA A 29 -13.85 1.42 13.42
CA ALA A 29 -13.42 2.69 14.01
C ALA A 29 -11.92 2.70 14.36
N GLU A 30 -11.40 1.54 14.76
CA GLU A 30 -10.00 1.36 15.13
C GLU A 30 -9.11 1.36 13.88
N GLU A 31 -9.52 0.62 12.86
CA GLU A 31 -8.86 0.51 11.55
C GLU A 31 -8.73 1.87 10.87
N GLN A 32 -9.80 2.67 10.87
CA GLN A 32 -9.76 4.06 10.39
C GLN A 32 -8.73 4.91 11.15
N GLY A 33 -8.67 4.74 12.47
CA GLY A 33 -7.71 5.43 13.33
C GLY A 33 -6.27 5.00 13.04
N ASN A 34 -6.02 3.70 12.95
CA ASN A 34 -4.71 3.11 12.70
C ASN A 34 -4.16 3.53 11.34
N ALA A 35 -4.98 3.43 10.28
CA ALA A 35 -4.62 3.89 8.94
C ALA A 35 -4.27 5.38 8.93
N THR A 36 -5.11 6.21 9.56
CA THR A 36 -4.86 7.66 9.64
C THR A 36 -3.56 7.98 10.36
N LEU A 37 -3.30 7.36 11.50
CA LEU A 37 -2.05 7.57 12.25
C LEU A 37 -0.83 7.13 11.45
N PHE A 38 -0.91 5.98 10.79
CA PHE A 38 0.19 5.45 9.99
C PHE A 38 0.53 6.38 8.81
N VAL A 39 -0.48 6.77 8.03
CA VAL A 39 -0.28 7.69 6.89
C VAL A 39 0.24 9.06 7.38
N ALA A 40 -0.32 9.60 8.48
CA ALA A 40 0.13 10.85 9.04
C ALA A 40 1.57 10.79 9.62
N LYS A 41 2.00 9.62 10.12
CA LYS A 41 3.38 9.41 10.56
C LYS A 41 4.34 9.42 9.38
N PHE A 42 3.92 8.89 8.23
CA PHE A 42 4.77 8.79 7.04
C PHE A 42 4.88 10.10 6.26
N PHE A 43 3.74 10.72 5.92
CA PHE A 43 3.71 11.96 5.13
C PHE A 43 3.72 13.24 5.98
N GLY A 44 3.68 13.09 7.31
CA GLY A 44 3.43 14.19 8.23
C GLY A 44 1.97 14.62 8.21
N ARG A 45 1.50 15.19 9.34
CA ARG A 45 0.12 15.70 9.45
C ARG A 45 -0.19 16.79 8.43
N THR A 46 0.73 17.74 8.24
CA THR A 46 0.54 18.83 7.28
C THR A 46 0.48 18.30 5.86
N GLY A 47 1.41 17.40 5.49
CA GLY A 47 1.42 16.77 4.17
C GLY A 47 0.15 16.00 3.87
N LEU A 48 -0.29 15.13 4.79
CA LEU A 48 -1.55 14.39 4.67
C LEU A 48 -2.74 15.33 4.43
N MET A 49 -2.86 16.39 5.23
CA MET A 49 -3.98 17.32 5.07
C MET A 49 -3.90 18.07 3.74
N THR A 50 -2.71 18.53 3.33
CA THR A 50 -2.51 19.20 2.03
C THR A 50 -2.97 18.32 0.88
N PHE A 51 -2.57 17.05 0.84
CA PHE A 51 -3.01 16.11 -0.20
C PHE A 51 -4.53 15.97 -0.20
N ILE A 52 -5.13 15.65 0.96
CA ILE A 52 -6.58 15.43 1.07
C ILE A 52 -7.39 16.67 0.62
N THR A 53 -6.94 17.87 0.99
CA THR A 53 -7.69 19.10 0.66
C THR A 53 -7.45 19.57 -0.77
N ALA A 54 -6.32 19.22 -1.39
CA ALA A 54 -6.04 19.51 -2.79
C ALA A 54 -6.80 18.58 -3.76
N THR A 55 -7.36 17.49 -3.26
CA THR A 55 -8.14 16.53 -4.05
C THR A 55 -9.64 16.76 -3.93
N ASP A 56 -10.34 16.59 -5.05
CA ASP A 56 -11.79 16.64 -5.14
C ASP A 56 -12.46 15.65 -4.19
N HIS A 57 -13.63 16.02 -3.68
CA HIS A 57 -14.34 15.23 -2.67
C HIS A 57 -14.56 13.78 -3.08
N SER A 58 -14.87 13.51 -4.35
CA SER A 58 -15.12 12.16 -4.89
C SER A 58 -13.87 11.28 -4.92
N HIS A 59 -12.68 11.86 -5.07
CA HIS A 59 -11.42 11.13 -5.23
C HIS A 59 -10.62 11.02 -3.93
N ARG A 60 -11.07 11.66 -2.85
CA ARG A 60 -10.42 11.61 -1.52
C ARG A 60 -10.28 10.19 -0.94
N PRO A 61 -11.26 9.27 -1.08
CA PRO A 61 -11.09 7.88 -0.66
C PRO A 61 -9.92 7.20 -1.37
N ASP A 62 -9.85 7.34 -2.70
CA ASP A 62 -8.83 6.71 -3.53
C ASP A 62 -7.46 7.31 -3.27
N LEU A 63 -7.35 8.64 -3.15
CA LEU A 63 -6.11 9.30 -2.74
C LEU A 63 -5.60 8.75 -1.41
N PHE A 64 -6.47 8.66 -0.39
CA PHE A 64 -6.06 8.17 0.92
C PHE A 64 -5.59 6.72 0.84
N ARG A 65 -6.27 5.89 0.03
CA ARG A 65 -5.85 4.52 -0.25
C ARG A 65 -4.47 4.51 -0.91
N SER A 66 -4.22 5.29 -1.94
CA SER A 66 -2.90 5.38 -2.59
C SER A 66 -1.80 5.81 -1.63
N LEU A 67 -2.05 6.80 -0.76
CA LEU A 67 -1.11 7.22 0.29
C LEU A 67 -0.82 6.07 1.27
N LEU A 68 -1.84 5.32 1.70
CA LEU A 68 -1.68 4.17 2.57
C LEU A 68 -0.78 3.09 1.95
N TYR A 69 -1.00 2.75 0.68
CA TYR A 69 -0.19 1.76 -0.04
C TYR A 69 1.24 2.27 -0.29
N GLU A 70 1.43 3.54 -0.64
CA GLU A 70 2.77 4.12 -0.81
C GLU A 70 3.57 4.07 0.49
N ALA A 71 2.96 4.45 1.63
CA ALA A 71 3.60 4.37 2.94
C ALA A 71 3.90 2.92 3.36
N CYS A 72 2.98 1.99 3.12
CA CYS A 72 3.20 0.57 3.38
C CYS A 72 4.33 0.00 2.50
N GLY A 73 4.30 0.28 1.20
CA GLY A 73 5.31 -0.15 0.25
C GLY A 73 6.70 0.34 0.62
N ARG A 74 6.87 1.61 1.03
CA ARG A 74 8.16 2.13 1.52
C ARG A 74 8.57 1.59 2.89
N THR A 75 7.61 1.16 3.71
CA THR A 75 7.94 0.52 5.00
C THR A 75 8.49 -0.89 4.79
N VAL A 76 7.91 -1.63 3.84
CA VAL A 76 8.34 -2.99 3.49
C VAL A 76 9.60 -2.97 2.62
N ASN A 77 9.61 -2.15 1.58
CA ASN A 77 10.71 -1.99 0.63
C ASN A 77 11.18 -0.53 0.64
N PRO A 78 12.16 -0.18 1.48
CA PRO A 78 12.57 1.22 1.69
C PRO A 78 13.26 1.86 0.49
N VAL A 79 13.76 1.07 -0.47
CA VAL A 79 14.50 1.59 -1.63
C VAL A 79 13.56 1.88 -2.80
N SER A 80 12.73 0.91 -3.20
CA SER A 80 11.87 1.04 -4.38
C SER A 80 10.38 1.11 -4.07
N GLY A 81 9.98 0.98 -2.81
CA GLY A 81 8.61 1.22 -2.35
C GLY A 81 7.58 0.26 -2.94
N ALA A 82 6.34 0.75 -3.05
CA ALA A 82 5.21 0.00 -3.61
C ALA A 82 5.45 -0.37 -5.09
N VAL A 83 6.06 0.55 -5.86
CA VAL A 83 6.41 0.31 -7.27
C VAL A 83 7.42 -0.82 -7.41
N GLY A 84 8.44 -0.87 -6.54
CA GLY A 84 9.40 -1.97 -6.49
C GLY A 84 8.71 -3.31 -6.28
N LEU A 85 7.85 -3.39 -5.27
CA LEU A 85 7.08 -4.61 -4.97
C LEU A 85 6.18 -5.02 -6.15
N LEU A 86 5.56 -4.07 -6.83
CA LEU A 86 4.76 -4.34 -8.02
C LEU A 86 5.61 -4.93 -9.17
N LEU A 87 6.75 -4.31 -9.46
CA LEU A 87 7.62 -4.70 -10.58
C LEU A 87 8.33 -6.04 -10.34
N THR A 88 8.61 -6.40 -9.09
CA THR A 88 9.22 -7.70 -8.74
C THR A 88 8.18 -8.80 -8.50
N GLY A 89 6.88 -8.52 -8.67
CA GLY A 89 5.81 -9.51 -8.44
C GLY A 89 5.51 -9.79 -6.96
N ASN A 90 6.02 -8.98 -6.04
CA ASN A 90 5.86 -9.12 -4.58
C ASN A 90 4.73 -8.22 -4.03
N TRP A 91 3.68 -7.98 -4.82
CA TRP A 91 2.58 -7.08 -4.44
C TRP A 91 1.84 -7.55 -3.18
N ASP A 92 1.69 -8.85 -2.99
CA ASP A 92 1.03 -9.45 -1.82
C ASP A 92 1.67 -9.00 -0.49
N LEU A 93 2.97 -8.68 -0.50
CA LEU A 93 3.66 -8.14 0.68
C LEU A 93 3.20 -6.72 1.02
N CYS A 94 2.86 -5.92 0.00
CA CYS A 94 2.30 -4.58 0.18
C CYS A 94 0.87 -4.68 0.76
N GLU A 95 0.05 -5.60 0.23
CA GLU A 95 -1.30 -5.84 0.76
C GLU A 95 -1.27 -6.34 2.21
N ALA A 96 -0.38 -7.30 2.51
CA ALA A 96 -0.19 -7.80 3.88
C ALA A 96 0.26 -6.69 4.86
N ALA A 97 1.07 -5.72 4.38
CA ALA A 97 1.45 -4.56 5.17
C ALA A 97 0.26 -3.62 5.44
N VAL A 98 -0.58 -3.34 4.44
CA VAL A 98 -1.82 -2.56 4.64
C VAL A 98 -2.71 -3.23 5.67
N GLU A 99 -2.92 -4.53 5.53
CA GLU A 99 -3.70 -5.36 6.45
C GLU A 99 -3.13 -5.36 7.88
N THR A 100 -1.80 -5.33 8.01
CA THR A 100 -1.12 -5.19 9.30
C THR A 100 -1.39 -3.82 9.93
N VAL A 101 -1.34 -2.75 9.14
CA VAL A 101 -1.64 -1.39 9.60
C VAL A 101 -3.09 -1.27 10.05
N LEU A 102 -4.06 -1.79 9.29
CA LEU A 102 -5.47 -1.72 9.67
C LEU A 102 -5.71 -2.38 11.03
N ARG A 103 -5.07 -3.53 11.29
CA ARG A 103 -5.12 -4.23 12.60
C ARG A 103 -4.30 -3.55 13.72
N GLY A 104 -3.71 -2.38 13.47
CA GLY A 104 -2.92 -1.62 14.45
C GLY A 104 -1.49 -2.14 14.65
N GLY A 105 -1.03 -3.05 13.79
CA GLY A 105 0.33 -3.55 13.78
C GLY A 105 1.30 -2.61 13.05
N ALA A 106 2.60 -2.92 13.15
CA ALA A 106 3.66 -2.24 12.43
C ALA A 106 4.23 -3.15 11.32
N PRO A 107 4.10 -2.80 10.03
CA PRO A 107 4.75 -3.52 8.95
C PRO A 107 6.27 -3.53 9.13
N LYS A 108 6.92 -4.60 8.69
CA LYS A 108 8.37 -4.77 8.81
C LYS A 108 9.01 -4.77 7.42
N PRO A 109 10.25 -4.26 7.29
CA PRO A 109 11.02 -4.39 6.07
C PRO A 109 11.21 -5.87 5.70
N ILE A 110 11.19 -6.17 4.41
CA ILE A 110 11.74 -7.45 3.93
C ILE A 110 13.24 -7.45 4.23
N SER A 111 13.73 -8.49 4.92
CA SER A 111 15.17 -8.67 5.09
C SER A 111 15.78 -8.91 3.71
N SER A 112 16.93 -8.28 3.44
CA SER A 112 17.70 -8.49 2.20
C SER A 112 18.08 -9.96 1.94
N ASP A 113 17.97 -10.82 2.94
CA ASP A 113 18.28 -12.25 2.87
C ASP A 113 17.16 -13.10 2.23
N LEU A 114 15.97 -12.52 2.05
CA LEU A 114 14.85 -13.16 1.37
C LEU A 114 14.79 -12.65 -0.09
N ASP A 115 15.73 -13.08 -0.94
CA ASP A 115 15.45 -13.38 -2.37
C ASP A 115 16.62 -13.88 -3.26
N LEU A 116 17.80 -14.25 -2.75
CA LEU A 116 18.69 -15.08 -3.58
C LEU A 116 18.20 -16.53 -3.70
N SER A 117 17.36 -16.99 -2.75
CA SER A 117 16.80 -18.34 -2.75
C SER A 117 15.54 -18.50 -3.60
N SER A 118 14.77 -17.43 -3.85
CA SER A 118 13.59 -17.49 -4.74
C SER A 118 13.95 -17.34 -6.23
N LEU A 119 15.12 -16.75 -6.53
CA LEU A 119 15.70 -16.72 -7.89
C LEU A 119 16.50 -18.00 -8.26
N GLY A 120 16.74 -18.91 -7.31
CA GLY A 120 17.54 -20.13 -7.51
C GLY A 120 16.73 -21.41 -7.71
N GLY A 121 15.40 -21.35 -7.67
CA GLY A 121 14.51 -22.52 -7.67
C GLY A 121 14.08 -23.04 -9.04
N SER A 122 14.98 -23.14 -10.02
CA SER A 122 14.84 -24.05 -11.18
C SER A 122 16.11 -24.06 -12.01
N LEU A 123 17.17 -24.67 -11.49
CA LEU A 123 18.15 -25.31 -12.34
C LEU A 123 18.53 -26.65 -11.70
N GLU A 124 17.57 -27.58 -11.74
CA GLU A 124 17.89 -28.98 -11.49
C GLU A 124 18.69 -29.56 -12.65
N LYS A 125 19.58 -30.46 -12.26
CA LYS A 125 20.58 -31.16 -13.05
C LYS A 125 20.02 -31.90 -14.28
N SER A 126 20.91 -31.98 -15.27
CA SER A 126 21.12 -33.11 -16.19
C SER A 126 20.32 -33.11 -17.51
N GLY A 127 21.05 -33.22 -18.62
CA GLY A 127 20.56 -33.86 -19.84
C GLY A 127 20.49 -32.96 -21.07
N THR A 128 21.35 -33.26 -22.03
CA THR A 128 21.30 -32.86 -23.44
C THR A 128 19.91 -33.04 -24.06
N MET A 129 19.36 -32.01 -24.73
CA MET A 129 18.81 -32.06 -26.11
C MET A 129 18.03 -30.80 -26.47
N SER A 130 18.27 -30.33 -27.69
CA SER A 130 17.60 -29.23 -28.39
C SER A 130 16.10 -29.47 -28.60
N SER A 131 15.27 -28.45 -28.44
CA SER A 131 14.21 -28.02 -29.37
C SER A 131 13.35 -26.92 -28.77
N GLU A 132 12.86 -26.05 -29.65
CA GLU A 132 12.01 -24.88 -29.46
C GLU A 132 10.73 -25.14 -28.65
N ILE A 133 10.18 -24.10 -28.00
CA ILE A 133 8.80 -23.56 -28.12
C ILE A 133 8.47 -22.67 -26.89
N ASP A 134 8.12 -21.42 -27.22
CA ASP A 134 7.08 -20.51 -26.70
C ASP A 134 6.63 -20.52 -25.21
N GLY A 135 6.42 -19.31 -24.67
CA GLY A 135 5.81 -19.12 -23.35
C GLY A 135 5.94 -17.70 -22.80
N GLY A 136 5.27 -16.73 -23.44
CA GLY A 136 5.12 -15.37 -22.92
C GLY A 136 4.50 -15.36 -21.52
N GLY A 137 5.31 -15.08 -20.50
CA GLY A 137 4.86 -14.85 -19.13
C GLY A 137 4.03 -13.58 -19.04
N ASP A 138 2.72 -13.78 -18.95
CA ASP A 138 1.68 -12.77 -18.79
C ASP A 138 1.88 -11.97 -17.49
N ARG A 139 2.70 -10.91 -17.56
CA ARG A 139 2.87 -9.88 -16.52
C ARG A 139 1.63 -8.98 -16.45
N ARG A 140 0.44 -9.58 -16.35
CA ARG A 140 -0.79 -8.83 -16.20
C ARG A 140 -0.86 -8.28 -14.77
N ILE A 141 -0.56 -6.99 -14.66
CA ILE A 141 -0.92 -6.17 -13.50
C ILE A 141 -2.40 -6.44 -13.20
N PRO A 142 -2.76 -6.95 -12.02
CA PRO A 142 -4.16 -7.24 -11.73
C PRO A 142 -4.97 -5.95 -11.88
N PRO A 143 -6.15 -5.99 -12.51
CA PRO A 143 -6.91 -4.80 -12.89
C PRO A 143 -7.31 -3.90 -11.72
N ARG A 144 -7.24 -4.40 -10.48
CA ARG A 144 -7.42 -3.60 -9.25
C ARG A 144 -6.29 -2.61 -8.96
N LEU A 145 -5.11 -2.77 -9.57
CA LEU A 145 -3.94 -1.94 -9.34
C LEU A 145 -3.80 -0.75 -10.29
N LEU A 146 -4.44 -0.80 -11.46
CA LEU A 146 -4.50 0.35 -12.36
C LEU A 146 -5.21 1.54 -11.71
N ASN A 147 -6.19 1.30 -10.84
CA ASN A 147 -6.94 2.37 -10.16
C ASN A 147 -6.22 2.95 -8.94
N LEU A 148 -5.05 2.41 -8.55
CA LEU A 148 -4.30 2.93 -7.39
C LEU A 148 -3.33 4.05 -7.77
N PHE A 149 -2.98 4.17 -9.06
CA PHE A 149 -1.93 5.05 -9.57
C PHE A 149 -2.38 5.94 -10.75
N VAL A 150 -3.68 5.95 -11.09
CA VAL A 150 -4.26 6.76 -12.18
C VAL A 150 -5.30 7.72 -11.60
#